data_AF-A0A661KHD4-F1
#
_entry.id   AF-A0A661KHD4-F1
#
_cell.length_a   1.000
_cell.length_b   1.000
_cell.length_c   1.000
_cell.angle_alpha   90.00
_cell.angle_beta   90.00
_cell.angle_gamma   90.00
#
_symmetry.space_group_name_H-M   'P 1'
#
loop_
_entity.id
_entity.type
_entity.pdbx_description
1 polymer ?
#
loop_
_entity_poly.entity_id
_entity_poly.type
_entity_poly.pdbx_seq_one_letter_code
_entity_poly.pdbx_strand_id
1 'polypeptide(L)' 'GIENISIVKDVVMIRILGAHFDIRPGIASLICGTLEDAKVQILANSTTITSCLLIIPESQLEIALEAIHSVFKLPG' A
#
# COMPACT_ATOMS: atom_id res chain seq x y z
N GLY A 1 5.80 15.09 23.99
CA GLY A 1 7.17 15.22 23.45
C GLY A 1 7.39 14.14 22.41
N ILE A 2 8.46 14.21 21.62
CA ILE A 2 8.82 13.10 20.70
C ILE A 2 9.49 12.00 21.54
N GLU A 3 9.03 10.76 21.38
CA GLU A 3 9.52 9.60 22.15
C GLU A 3 10.56 8.76 21.38
N ASN A 4 10.48 8.71 20.05
CA ASN A 4 11.43 7.98 19.21
C ASN A 4 11.51 8.56 17.79
N ILE A 5 12.68 8.45 17.17
CA ILE A 5 12.91 8.74 15.75
C ILE A 5 13.58 7.50 15.16
N SER A 6 13.00 6.95 14.09
CA SER A 6 13.57 5.84 13.34
C SER A 6 13.74 6.22 11.87
N ILE A 7 14.79 5.68 11.25
CA ILE A 7 15.09 5.85 9.83
C ILE A 7 15.16 4.47 9.23
N VAL A 8 14.36 4.23 8.20
CA VAL A 8 14.34 2.98 7.44
C VAL A 8 14.84 3.28 6.03
N LYS A 9 15.77 2.45 5.55
CA LYS A 9 16.32 2.50 4.19
C LYS A 9 15.76 1.35 3.37
N ASP A 10 16.03 1.39 2.06
CA ASP A 10 15.67 0.31 1.13
C ASP A 10 14.17 0.03 1.19
N VAL A 11 13.40 1.11 1.01
CA VAL A 11 11.94 1.12 0.99
C VAL A 11 11.43 1.65 -0.32
N VAL A 12 10.28 1.14 -0.74
CA VAL A 12 9.56 1.65 -1.91
C VAL A 12 8.24 2.25 -1.46
N MET A 13 7.85 3.34 -2.13
CA MET A 13 6.55 3.97 -1.96
C MET A 13 5.63 3.54 -3.10
N ILE A 14 4.55 2.86 -2.78
CA ILE A 14 3.48 2.53 -3.72
C ILE A 14 2.37 3.56 -3.57
N ARG A 15 1.98 4.19 -4.68
CA ARG A 15 0.87 5.14 -4.73
C ARG A 15 -0.23 4.63 -5.63
N ILE A 16 -1.38 4.32 -5.02
CA ILE A 16 -2.59 3.91 -5.74
C ILE A 16 -3.49 5.13 -5.87
N LEU A 17 -3.85 5.46 -7.10
CA LEU A 17 -4.77 6.55 -7.43
C LEU A 17 -6.09 5.96 -7.93
N GLY A 18 -7.20 6.51 -7.45
CA GLY A 18 -8.51 6.11 -7.94
C GLY A 18 -9.53 7.20 -7.70
N ALA A 19 -10.39 7.42 -8.70
CA ALA A 19 -11.57 8.24 -8.50
C ALA A 19 -12.50 7.52 -7.52
N HIS A 20 -12.97 8.24 -6.52
CA HIS A 20 -13.99 7.79 -5.56
C HIS A 20 -13.57 6.73 -4.52
N PHE A 21 -12.43 6.90 -3.83
CA PHE A 21 -12.13 6.07 -2.63
C PHE A 21 -13.17 6.29 -1.50
N ASP A 22 -13.94 7.38 -1.55
CA ASP A 22 -15.05 7.68 -0.66
C ASP A 22 -16.34 6.90 -0.97
N ILE A 23 -16.63 6.60 -2.24
CA ILE A 23 -17.89 5.92 -2.65
C ILE A 23 -17.79 4.39 -2.53
N ARG A 24 -16.58 3.83 -2.62
CA ARG A 24 -16.35 2.38 -2.41
C ARG A 24 -15.74 2.13 -1.04
N PRO A 25 -16.55 1.97 0.02
CA PRO A 25 -16.03 1.61 1.33
C PRO A 25 -15.22 0.32 1.23
N GLY A 26 -14.06 0.31 1.87
CA GLY A 26 -13.22 -0.89 1.98
C GLY A 26 -12.09 -1.00 0.95
N ILE A 27 -11.87 -0.06 0.03
CA ILE A 27 -10.71 -0.13 -0.89
C ILE A 27 -9.38 -0.16 -0.13
N ALA A 28 -9.20 0.69 0.89
CA ALA A 28 -7.99 0.66 1.71
C ALA A 28 -7.86 -0.67 2.48
N SER A 29 -8.96 -1.20 3.01
CA SER A 29 -8.97 -2.51 3.69
C SER A 29 -8.66 -3.66 2.74
N LEU A 30 -9.14 -3.59 1.49
CA LEU A 30 -8.88 -4.57 0.44
C LEU A 30 -7.40 -4.56 0.06
N ILE A 31 -6.81 -3.37 -0.13
CA ILE A 31 -5.38 -3.22 -0.43
C ILE A 31 -4.55 -3.81 0.72
N CYS A 32 -4.80 -3.38 1.96
CA CYS A 32 -4.04 -3.85 3.12
C CYS A 32 -4.21 -5.37 3.33
N GLY A 33 -5.44 -5.89 3.23
CA GLY A 33 -5.70 -7.32 3.37
C GLY A 33 -5.02 -8.16 2.29
N THR A 34 -5.00 -7.68 1.05
CA THR A 34 -4.31 -8.39 -0.05
C THR A 34 -2.79 -8.45 0.20
N LEU A 35 -2.21 -7.35 0.68
CA LEU A 35 -0.79 -7.32 1.02
C LEU A 35 -0.48 -8.20 2.23
N GLU A 36 -1.35 -8.23 3.23
CA GLU A 36 -1.24 -9.12 4.38
C GLU A 36 -1.29 -10.60 3.96
N ASP A 37 -2.23 -10.98 3.09
CA ASP A 37 -2.35 -12.33 2.54
C ASP A 37 -1.09 -12.73 1.75
N ALA A 38 -0.49 -11.78 1.02
CA ALA A 38 0.78 -11.95 0.31
C ALA A 38 2.02 -11.90 1.22
N LYS A 39 1.85 -11.72 2.53
CA LYS A 39 2.91 -11.55 3.54
C LYS A 39 3.83 -10.36 3.27
N VAL A 40 3.29 -9.30 2.69
CA VAL A 40 3.98 -8.03 2.47
C VAL A 40 3.85 -7.17 3.73
N GLN A 41 4.98 -6.72 4.26
CA GLN A 41 5.03 -5.86 5.43
C GLN A 41 4.78 -4.40 5.05
N ILE A 42 3.72 -3.81 5.61
CA ILE A 42 3.44 -2.38 5.50
C ILE A 42 4.15 -1.63 6.62
N LEU A 43 5.13 -0.79 6.27
CA LEU A 43 5.91 0.03 7.21
C LEU A 43 5.19 1.31 7.58
N ALA A 44 4.49 1.91 6.61
CA ALA A 44 3.65 3.08 6.81
C ALA A 44 2.55 3.11 5.74
N ASN A 45 1.42 3.73 6.08
CA ASN A 45 0.36 4.01 5.12
C ASN A 45 -0.23 5.41 5.33
N SER A 46 -0.80 5.97 4.26
CA SER A 46 -1.60 7.19 4.32
C SER A 46 -2.69 7.12 3.26
N THR A 47 -3.94 7.35 3.66
CA THR A 47 -5.09 7.25 2.77
C THR A 47 -5.87 8.56 2.76
N THR A 48 -6.27 8.98 1.55
CA THR A 48 -7.11 10.14 1.29
C THR A 48 -8.36 9.72 0.51
N ILE A 49 -9.22 10.68 0.16
CA ILE A 49 -10.42 10.47 -0.67
C ILE A 49 -10.08 10.00 -2.10
N THR A 50 -8.84 10.14 -2.56
CA THR A 50 -8.45 9.82 -3.95
C THR A 50 -7.16 9.02 -4.08
N SER A 51 -6.51 8.70 -2.95
CA SER A 51 -5.23 7.99 -2.99
C SER A 51 -4.98 7.13 -1.77
N CYS A 52 -4.23 6.04 -1.97
CA CYS A 52 -3.60 5.27 -0.90
C CYS A 52 -2.09 5.23 -1.15
N LEU A 53 -1.32 5.60 -0.14
CA LEU A 53 0.14 5.54 -0.10
C LEU A 53 0.55 4.43 0.86
N LEU A 54 1.50 3.62 0.43
CA LEU A 54 2.07 2.54 1.22
C LEU A 54 3.59 2.60 1.13
N ILE A 55 4.26 2.42 2.25
CA ILE A 55 5.70 2.21 2.32
C ILE A 55 5.94 0.75 2.69
N ILE A 56 6.72 0.05 1.90
CA ILE A 56 7.08 -1.36 2.11
C ILE A 56 8.60 -1.54 1.93
N PRO A 57 9.20 -2.64 2.42
CA PRO A 57 10.58 -2.99 2.08
C PRO A 57 10.76 -3.17 0.56
N GLU A 58 11.83 -2.64 0.00
CA GLU A 58 12.16 -2.75 -1.43
C GLU A 58 12.29 -4.22 -1.88
N SER A 59 12.78 -5.09 -1.00
CA SER A 59 12.89 -6.53 -1.24
C SER A 59 11.56 -7.24 -1.48
N GLN A 60 10.43 -6.59 -1.20
CA GLN A 60 9.07 -7.13 -1.39
C GLN A 60 8.33 -6.48 -2.56
N LEU A 61 9.01 -5.63 -3.35
CA LEU A 61 8.40 -4.88 -4.45
C LEU A 61 7.62 -5.78 -5.42
N GLU A 62 8.26 -6.82 -5.96
CA GLU A 62 7.66 -7.69 -6.97
C GLU A 62 6.41 -8.39 -6.44
N ILE A 63 6.48 -8.97 -5.24
CA ILE A 63 5.34 -9.66 -4.60
C ILE A 63 4.20 -8.68 -4.32
N ALA A 64 4.52 -7.45 -3.89
CA ALA A 64 3.50 -6.43 -3.64
C ALA A 64 2.83 -5.95 -4.92
N LEU A 65 3.59 -5.78 -6.01
CA LEU A 65 3.03 -5.43 -7.32
C LEU A 65 2.11 -6.52 -7.86
N GLU A 66 2.55 -7.79 -7.82
CA GLU A 66 1.72 -8.93 -8.23
C GLU A 66 0.40 -8.99 -7.43
N ALA A 67 0.49 -8.84 -6.11
CA ALA A 67 -0.67 -8.82 -5.22
C ALA A 67 -1.64 -7.69 -5.59
N ILE A 68 -1.16 -6.45 -5.74
CA ILE A 68 -1.99 -5.30 -6.09
C ILE A 68 -2.60 -5.44 -7.49
N HIS A 69 -1.84 -5.93 -8.47
CA HIS A 69 -2.33 -6.15 -9.83
C HIS A 69 -3.47 -7.16 -9.87
N SER A 70 -3.39 -8.23 -9.07
CA SER A 70 -4.44 -9.25 -8.98
C SER A 70 -5.80 -8.68 -8.54
N VAL A 71 -5.79 -7.63 -7.70
CA VAL A 71 -6.98 -6.99 -7.14
C VAL A 71 -7.61 -6.00 -8.13
N PHE A 72 -6.79 -5.15 -8.74
CA PHE A 72 -7.29 -4.01 -9.53
C PHE A 72 -7.40 -4.29 -11.03
N LYS A 73 -6.90 -5.44 -11.51
CA LYS A 73 -6.86 -5.79 -12.95
C LYS A 73 -6.33 -4.62 -13.79
N LEU A 74 -5.28 -3.96 -13.30
CA LEU A 74 -4.69 -2.81 -13.99
C LEU A 74 -4.12 -3.29 -15.34
N PRO A 75 -4.29 -2.53 -16.43
CA PRO A 75 -3.57 -2.83 -17.67
C PRO A 75 -2.06 -2.75 -17.39
N GLY A 76 -1.34 -3.77 -17.87
CA GLY A 76 0.12 -3.84 -17.79
C GLY A 76 0.81 -2.85 -18.72
#